data_AF-A0A7V9GD78-F1
#
_entry.id   AF-A0A7V9GD78-F1
#
_cell.length_a   1.000
_cell.length_b   1.000
_cell.length_c   1.000
_cell.angle_alpha   90.00
_cell.angle_beta   90.00
_cell.angle_gamma   90.00
#
_symmetry.space_group_name_H-M   'P 1'
#
loop_
_entity.id
_entity.type
_entity.pdbx_description
1 polymer ?
#
loop_
_entity_poly.entity_id
_entity_poly.type
_entity_poly.pdbx_seq_one_letter_code
_entity_poly.pdbx_strand_id
1 'polypeptide(L)'
;MLHILTFVFLIIVIGNTVIVAQTDMKPPVAKKENKVTKINGYELKDDYFWLRNKKNPEVIKYLEAENAYTNAAMKPHEKFVKN
;
A
#
# COMPACT_ATOMS: atom_id res chain seq x y z
N MET A 1 4.34 46.51 -7.55
CA MET A 1 3.45 45.90 -6.55
C MET A 1 2.63 44.74 -7.13
N LEU A 2 1.87 44.93 -8.22
CA LEU A 2 1.04 43.88 -8.86
C LEU A 2 1.84 42.65 -9.36
N HIS A 3 3.03 42.87 -9.93
CA HIS A 3 3.90 41.79 -10.45
C HIS A 3 4.59 40.95 -9.37
N ILE A 4 4.72 41.47 -8.14
CA ILE A 4 5.29 40.74 -7.01
C ILE A 4 4.24 39.77 -6.44
N LEU A 5 2.97 40.18 -6.41
CA LEU A 5 1.86 39.31 -6.00
C LEU A 5 1.66 38.14 -6.97
N THR A 6 1.78 38.37 -8.28
CA THR A 6 1.64 37.32 -9.28
C THR A 6 2.78 36.29 -9.21
N PHE A 7 4.00 36.72 -8.89
CA PHE A 7 5.15 35.84 -8.73
C PHE A 7 5.06 34.97 -7.47
N VAL A 8 4.60 35.56 -6.35
CA VAL A 8 4.35 34.82 -5.10
C VAL A 8 3.23 33.79 -5.27
N PHE A 9 2.15 34.15 -5.99
CA PHE A 9 1.07 33.21 -6.31
C PHE A 9 1.57 32.05 -7.19
N LEU A 10 2.43 32.32 -8.17
CA LEU A 10 3.03 31.28 -9.02
C LEU A 10 3.91 30.31 -8.21
N ILE A 11 4.72 30.82 -7.27
CA ILE A 11 5.56 30.00 -6.37
C ILE A 11 4.70 29.14 -5.44
N ILE A 12 3.59 29.65 -4.91
CA ILE A 12 2.67 28.89 -4.05
C ILE A 12 1.95 27.79 -4.84
N VAL A 13 1.54 28.06 -6.07
CA VAL A 13 0.89 27.07 -6.94
C VAL A 13 1.88 25.96 -7.35
N ILE A 14 3.11 26.32 -7.73
CA ILE A 14 4.16 25.34 -8.06
C ILE A 14 4.57 24.54 -6.82
N GLY A 15 4.73 25.18 -5.66
CA GLY A 15 5.08 24.51 -4.40
C GLY A 15 4.08 23.42 -3.99
N ASN A 16 2.78 23.65 -4.20
CA ASN A 16 1.76 22.64 -3.94
C ASN A 16 1.81 21.45 -4.92
N THR A 17 2.25 21.65 -6.17
CA THR A 17 2.41 20.52 -7.13
C THR A 17 3.59 19.61 -6.81
N VAL A 18 4.65 20.12 -6.19
CA VAL A 18 5.84 19.32 -5.82
C VAL A 18 5.56 18.41 -4.61
N ILE A 19 4.71 18.84 -3.66
CA ILE A 19 4.37 18.05 -2.47
C ILE A 19 3.50 16.83 -2.83
N VAL A 20 2.68 16.91 -3.88
CA VAL A 20 1.82 15.79 -4.33
C VAL A 20 2.61 14.71 -5.08
N ALA A 21 3.84 14.99 -5.51
CA ALA A 21 4.66 14.04 -6.27
C ALA A 21 5.27 12.90 -5.43
N GLN A 22 5.17 12.96 -4.11
CA GLN A 22 5.51 11.81 -3.26
C GLN A 22 4.28 10.90 -3.14
N THR A 23 4.05 10.11 -4.18
CA THR A 23 3.05 9.05 -4.19
C THR A 23 3.51 7.90 -3.28
N ASP A 24 3.35 8.07 -1.97
CA ASP A 24 3.46 6.95 -1.04
C ASP A 24 2.28 6.01 -1.32
N MET A 25 2.52 5.04 -2.20
CA MET A 25 1.58 3.94 -2.46
C MET A 25 1.22 3.33 -1.10
N LYS A 26 -0.08 3.34 -0.75
CA LYS A 26 -0.52 2.79 0.54
C LYS A 26 -0.45 1.25 0.48
N PRO A 27 -0.09 0.58 1.59
CA PRO A 27 -0.15 -0.87 1.66
C PRO A 27 -1.61 -1.34 1.45
N PRO A 28 -1.82 -2.46 0.73
CA PRO A 28 -3.15 -3.03 0.60
C PRO A 28 -3.65 -3.54 1.96
N VAL A 29 -4.96 -3.46 2.18
CA VAL A 29 -5.59 -3.91 3.43
C VAL A 29 -6.42 -5.15 3.14
N ALA A 30 -6.09 -6.27 3.78
CA ALA A 30 -6.84 -7.50 3.67
C ALA A 30 -8.26 -7.33 4.25
N LYS A 31 -9.25 -7.91 3.57
CA LYS A 31 -10.60 -8.05 4.16
C LYS A 31 -10.54 -8.98 5.37
N LYS A 32 -11.36 -8.68 6.38
CA LYS A 32 -11.54 -9.52 7.55
C LYS A 32 -12.75 -10.43 7.35
N GLU A 33 -12.51 -11.73 7.37
CA GLU A 33 -13.53 -12.78 7.33
C GLU A 33 -13.26 -13.76 8.47
N ASN A 34 -13.99 -13.62 9.56
CA ASN A 34 -13.77 -14.41 10.77
C ASN A 34 -14.07 -15.89 10.52
N LYS A 35 -13.03 -16.73 10.66
CA LYS A 35 -13.15 -18.18 10.73
C LYS A 35 -12.84 -18.64 12.15
N VAL A 36 -13.82 -19.28 12.80
CA VAL A 36 -13.62 -19.95 14.09
C VAL A 36 -13.19 -21.40 13.86
N THR A 37 -12.08 -21.80 14.48
CA THR A 37 -11.61 -23.19 14.53
C THR A 37 -11.57 -23.66 15.98
N LYS A 38 -12.19 -24.81 16.27
CA LYS A 38 -12.18 -25.42 17.61
C LYS A 38 -11.05 -26.43 17.72
N ILE A 39 -10.14 -26.24 18.68
CA ILE A 39 -8.98 -27.11 18.88
C ILE A 39 -8.82 -27.37 20.38
N ASN A 40 -8.91 -28.63 20.81
CA ASN A 40 -8.72 -29.06 22.21
C ASN A 40 -9.53 -28.26 23.23
N GLY A 41 -10.78 -27.94 22.91
CA GLY A 41 -11.67 -27.15 23.78
C GLY A 41 -11.49 -25.62 23.69
N TYR A 42 -10.53 -25.13 22.90
CA TYR A 42 -10.31 -23.71 22.64
C TYR A 42 -10.93 -23.27 21.31
N GLU A 43 -11.36 -22.01 21.25
CA GLU A 43 -11.81 -21.37 20.01
C GLU A 43 -10.74 -20.41 19.49
N LEU A 44 -10.21 -20.68 18.30
CA LEU A 44 -9.30 -19.79 17.58
C LEU A 44 -10.09 -19.01 16.54
N LYS A 45 -10.08 -17.68 16.63
CA LYS A 45 -10.65 -16.76 15.63
C LYS A 45 -9.56 -16.31 14.68
N ASP A 46 -9.70 -16.61 13.40
CA ASP A 46 -8.77 -16.22 12.33
C ASP A 46 -9.53 -15.39 11.29
N ASP A 47 -9.36 -14.07 11.33
CA ASP A 47 -9.98 -13.12 10.39
C ASP A 47 -9.41 -13.23 8.95
N TYR A 48 -8.30 -13.95 8.76
CA TYR A 48 -7.58 -13.99 7.48
C TYR A 48 -7.42 -15.42 6.95
N PHE A 49 -8.20 -16.37 7.49
CA PHE A 49 -8.14 -17.78 7.09
C PHE A 49 -8.34 -17.97 5.58
N TRP A 50 -9.14 -17.10 4.95
CA TRP A 50 -9.43 -17.11 3.52
C TRP A 50 -8.16 -16.98 2.64
N LEU A 51 -7.09 -16.33 3.12
CA LEU A 51 -5.81 -16.18 2.40
C LEU A 51 -5.09 -17.51 2.16
N ARG A 52 -5.46 -18.59 2.86
CA ARG A 52 -4.84 -19.91 2.68
C ARG A 52 -5.21 -20.57 1.35
N ASN A 53 -6.34 -20.19 0.74
CA ASN A 53 -6.79 -20.77 -0.52
C ASN A 53 -6.08 -20.11 -1.73
N LYS A 54 -4.90 -20.62 -2.09
CA LYS A 54 -4.07 -20.07 -3.17
C LYS A 54 -4.72 -20.02 -4.55
N LYS A 55 -5.76 -20.84 -4.79
CA LYS A 55 -6.49 -20.85 -6.08
C LYS A 55 -7.66 -19.87 -6.11
N ASN A 56 -8.01 -19.25 -4.99
CA ASN A 56 -9.09 -18.26 -4.93
C ASN A 56 -8.66 -16.97 -5.68
N PRO A 57 -9.42 -16.50 -6.68
CA PRO A 57 -9.13 -15.25 -7.38
C PRO A 57 -8.98 -14.03 -6.47
N GLU A 58 -9.70 -13.96 -5.36
CA GLU A 58 -9.57 -12.85 -4.40
C GLU A 58 -8.23 -12.87 -3.67
N VAL A 59 -7.69 -14.06 -3.39
CA VAL A 59 -6.36 -14.22 -2.79
C VAL A 59 -5.30 -13.80 -3.78
N ILE A 60 -5.42 -14.24 -5.04
CA ILE A 60 -4.51 -13.83 -6.12
C ILE A 60 -4.51 -12.31 -6.27
N LYS A 61 -5.69 -11.68 -6.35
CA LYS A 61 -5.82 -10.22 -6.45
C LYS A 61 -5.16 -9.49 -5.28
N TYR A 62 -5.32 -10.00 -4.05
CA TYR A 62 -4.68 -9.41 -2.87
C TYR A 62 -3.16 -9.54 -2.93
N LEU A 63 -2.64 -10.71 -3.30
CA LEU A 63 -1.20 -10.95 -3.44
C LEU A 63 -0.57 -10.12 -4.55
N GLU A 64 -1.28 -9.90 -5.67
CA GLU A 64 -0.82 -8.99 -6.73
C GLU A 64 -0.71 -7.54 -6.24
N ALA A 65 -1.66 -7.08 -5.43
CA ALA A 65 -1.60 -5.75 -4.81
C ALA A 65 -0.43 -5.64 -3.83
N GLU A 66 -0.17 -6.67 -3.03
CA GLU A 66 1.00 -6.74 -2.12
C GLU A 66 2.33 -6.75 -2.88
N ASN A 67 2.40 -7.50 -3.99
CA ASN A 67 3.57 -7.51 -4.86
C ASN A 67 3.80 -6.14 -5.50
N ALA A 68 2.75 -5.47 -5.96
CA ALA A 68 2.87 -4.13 -6.53
C ALA A 68 3.36 -3.11 -5.50
N TYR A 69 2.83 -3.15 -4.28
CA TYR A 69 3.31 -2.33 -3.17
C TYR A 69 4.78 -2.62 -2.83
N THR A 70 5.13 -3.89 -2.70
CA THR A 70 6.51 -4.32 -2.41
C THR A 70 7.47 -3.85 -3.49
N ASN A 71 7.12 -4.00 -4.77
CA ASN A 71 7.93 -3.53 -5.88
C ASN A 71 8.16 -2.01 -5.82
N ALA A 72 7.10 -1.23 -5.52
CA ALA A 72 7.21 0.22 -5.36
C ALA A 72 8.09 0.61 -4.17
N ALA A 73 7.85 0.00 -3.00
CA ALA A 73 8.58 0.29 -1.76
C ALA A 73 10.06 -0.15 -1.81
N MET A 74 10.35 -1.25 -2.49
CA MET A 74 11.71 -1.80 -2.59
C MET A 74 12.53 -1.20 -3.73
N LYS A 75 11.91 -0.53 -4.70
CA LYS A 75 12.60 0.10 -5.85
C LYS A 75 13.83 0.96 -5.45
N PRO A 76 13.79 1.81 -4.40
CA PRO A 76 14.97 2.59 -4.00
C PRO A 76 16.16 1.75 -3.49
N HIS A 77 15.91 0.50 -3.10
CA HIS A 77 16.87 -0.41 -2.49
C HIS A 77 17.49 -1.41 -3.48
N GLU A 78 17.07 -1.40 -4.75
CA GLU A 78 17.50 -2.37 -5.77
C GLU A 78 19.03 -2.42 -5.94
N LYS A 79 19.71 -1.28 -5.74
CA LYS A 79 21.18 -1.17 -5.80
C LYS A 79 21.94 -2.02 -4.78
N PHE A 80 21.27 -2.52 -3.73
CA PHE A 80 21.90 -3.31 -2.67
C PHE A 80 21.71 -4.82 -2.83
N VAL A 81 20.95 -5.27 -3.84
CA VAL A 81 20.57 -6.69 -4.00
C VAL A 81 21.66 -7.54 -4.68
N LYS A 82 22.58 -6.92 -5.45
CA LYS A 82 23.68 -7.62 -6.13
C LYS A 82 25.01 -7.35 -5.42
N ASN A 83 25.47 -8.32 -4.63
CA ASN A 83 26.85 -8.51 -4.18
C ASN A 83 27.23 -9.97 -4.38
#